data_AF-A0A1G5MKT3-F1
#
_entry.id   AF-A0A1G5MKT3-F1
#
_cell.length_a   1.000
_cell.length_b   1.000
_cell.length_c   1.000
_cell.angle_alpha   90.00
_cell.angle_beta   90.00
_cell.angle_gamma   90.00
#
_symmetry.space_group_name_H-M   'P 1'
#
loop_
_entity.id
_entity.type
_entity.pdbx_description
1 polymer ?
#
loop_
_entity_poly.entity_id
_entity_poly.type
_entity_poly.pdbx_seq_one_letter_code
_entity_poly.pdbx_strand_id
1 'polypeptide(L)'
;MASPAIPTDPASRPTYVRPDLFPTLRSRRALRSFALVLTLALSAALTPPAPARAAGETDDRHLSASERKAELSRFYDELKDAKTEMEGRRIENLIWQTWMIGPSPAISQMMQQALTARRVADYDKATAILDDVIARAPDYAEAWNQRATLRFLQGDLDGSLEDIDRVMELEPKHFAALSGRGLILLHQGRTRLAHKALREAVAINPWLRERSLLPATPDGDGPADKHDERDTGGRDI
;
A
#
# COMPACT_ATOMS: atom_id res chain seq x y z
N MET A 1 -41.94 -27.84 -11.08
CA MET A 1 -40.82 -26.91 -11.38
C MET A 1 -40.72 -25.94 -10.22
N ALA A 2 -39.73 -26.12 -9.34
CA ALA A 2 -39.55 -25.30 -8.15
C ALA A 2 -38.12 -24.73 -8.19
N SER A 3 -37.98 -23.40 -8.10
CA SER A 3 -36.70 -22.72 -7.96
C SER A 3 -36.07 -23.05 -6.60
N PRO A 4 -34.76 -23.32 -6.51
CA PRO A 4 -34.11 -23.40 -5.21
C PRO A 4 -33.87 -21.97 -4.68
N ALA A 5 -34.28 -21.76 -3.43
CA ALA A 5 -34.05 -20.55 -2.67
C ALA A 5 -32.55 -20.36 -2.38
N ILE A 6 -32.06 -19.12 -2.53
CA ILE A 6 -30.71 -18.73 -2.12
C ILE A 6 -30.72 -18.49 -0.60
N PRO A 7 -29.83 -19.13 0.19
CA PRO A 7 -29.77 -18.90 1.63
C PRO A 7 -29.19 -17.52 1.93
N THR A 8 -29.95 -16.72 2.68
CA THR A 8 -29.55 -15.43 3.25
C THR A 8 -28.78 -15.67 4.56
N ASP A 9 -27.49 -16.00 4.47
CA ASP A 9 -26.62 -15.99 5.64
C ASP A 9 -25.75 -14.71 5.64
N PRO A 10 -25.99 -13.75 6.56
CA PRO A 10 -25.17 -12.55 6.69
C PRO A 10 -23.75 -12.81 7.25
N ALA A 11 -23.38 -14.05 7.61
CA ALA A 11 -22.08 -14.38 8.21
C ALA A 11 -20.95 -14.75 7.23
N SER A 12 -21.19 -14.74 5.92
CA SER A 12 -20.17 -15.09 4.90
C SER A 12 -19.71 -13.88 4.10
N ARG A 13 -19.04 -12.91 4.75
CA ARG A 13 -18.31 -11.83 4.05
C ARG A 13 -16.82 -12.16 4.08
N PRO A 14 -16.09 -12.12 2.94
CA PRO A 14 -14.64 -12.14 2.98
C PRO A 14 -14.17 -10.84 3.66
N THR A 15 -13.85 -10.94 4.94
CA THR A 15 -13.24 -9.86 5.72
C THR A 15 -11.79 -9.70 5.31
N TYR A 16 -11.48 -8.64 4.57
CA TYR A 16 -10.08 -8.24 4.39
C TYR A 16 -9.69 -7.25 5.49
N VAL A 17 -9.16 -7.80 6.58
CA VAL A 17 -8.51 -7.10 7.69
C VAL A 17 -7.03 -7.48 7.62
N ARG A 18 -6.13 -6.49 7.51
CA ARG A 18 -4.67 -6.77 7.56
C ARG A 18 -4.30 -7.30 8.96
N PRO A 19 -3.46 -8.35 9.09
CA PRO A 19 -3.22 -9.04 10.37
C PRO A 19 -2.27 -8.33 11.37
N ASP A 20 -1.64 -7.22 11.00
CA ASP A 20 -0.40 -6.77 11.69
C ASP A 20 -0.66 -5.81 12.87
N LEU A 21 -1.81 -5.95 13.55
CA LEU A 21 -2.30 -4.95 14.49
C LEU A 21 -2.43 -5.42 15.95
N PHE A 22 -1.65 -6.43 16.36
CA PHE A 22 -1.48 -6.76 17.78
C PHE A 22 0.01 -6.82 18.17
N PRO A 23 0.48 -5.94 19.09
CA PRO A 23 1.84 -6.01 19.61
C PRO A 23 1.97 -7.13 20.64
N THR A 24 3.00 -7.96 20.51
CA THR A 24 3.47 -8.82 21.61
C THR A 24 4.30 -7.96 22.58
N LEU A 25 3.75 -7.68 23.75
CA LEU A 25 4.47 -7.12 24.89
C LEU A 25 5.30 -8.21 25.56
N ARG A 26 6.63 -8.12 25.53
CA ARG A 26 7.47 -7.85 26.71
C ARG A 26 8.96 -7.82 26.34
N SER A 27 9.59 -6.73 26.77
CA SER A 27 11.02 -6.46 26.70
C SER A 27 11.83 -7.34 27.67
N ARG A 28 13.15 -7.48 27.41
CA ARG A 28 14.21 -7.11 28.38
C ARG A 28 15.62 -7.14 27.77
N ARG A 29 16.15 -5.91 27.66
CA ARG A 29 17.53 -5.42 27.84
C ARG A 29 18.65 -6.47 28.09
N ALA A 30 19.78 -6.27 27.42
CA ALA A 30 21.08 -6.10 28.07
C ALA A 30 22.12 -5.46 27.13
N LEU A 31 22.51 -4.21 27.45
CA LEU A 31 23.80 -3.60 27.14
C LEU A 31 24.95 -4.54 27.52
N ARG A 32 26.02 -4.64 26.72
CA ARG A 32 27.41 -4.61 27.20
C ARG A 32 28.38 -4.08 26.14
N SER A 33 29.23 -3.18 26.62
CA SER A 33 30.29 -2.40 25.99
C SER A 33 31.37 -3.24 25.31
N PHE A 34 32.03 -2.69 24.30
CA PHE A 34 33.45 -2.97 24.07
C PHE A 34 34.19 -1.73 23.58
N ALA A 35 35.40 -1.56 24.12
CA ALA A 35 36.19 -0.34 24.09
C ALA A 35 37.13 -0.25 22.87
N LEU A 36 37.41 1.00 22.52
CA LEU A 36 38.61 1.62 21.95
C LEU A 36 39.73 0.70 21.38
N VAL A 37 40.03 0.87 20.09
CA VAL A 37 41.42 0.82 19.59
C VAL A 37 41.60 1.99 18.61
N LEU A 38 42.52 2.88 18.95
CA LEU A 38 43.00 3.98 18.10
C LEU A 38 44.43 3.63 17.68
N THR A 39 44.72 3.58 16.38
CA THR A 39 46.01 4.08 15.85
C THR A 39 46.04 4.25 14.32
N LEU A 40 46.64 5.39 13.97
CA LEU A 40 47.41 5.81 12.80
C LEU A 40 46.76 6.14 11.45
N ALA A 41 47.22 7.31 10.98
CA ALA A 41 46.81 8.07 9.81
C ALA A 41 47.37 7.53 8.49
N LEU A 42 46.62 7.76 7.42
CA LEU A 42 47.19 7.95 6.09
C LEU A 42 46.31 8.92 5.29
N SER A 43 46.86 10.09 4.97
CA SER A 43 46.25 11.04 4.06
C SER A 43 46.19 10.45 2.66
N ALA A 44 44.98 10.11 2.22
CA ALA A 44 44.64 9.99 0.81
C ALA A 44 43.49 10.97 0.57
N ALA A 45 43.63 11.81 -0.46
CA ALA A 45 42.55 12.66 -0.94
C ALA A 45 41.43 11.78 -1.52
N LEU A 46 40.56 11.31 -0.63
CA LEU A 46 39.27 10.73 -0.96
C LEU A 46 38.28 11.88 -1.04
N THR A 47 37.71 12.10 -2.22
CA THR A 47 36.37 12.64 -2.34
C THR A 47 35.51 11.99 -1.26
N PRO A 48 34.86 12.72 -0.35
CA PRO A 48 34.07 12.06 0.68
C PRO A 48 33.02 11.20 -0.05
N PRO A 49 32.89 9.90 0.27
CA PRO A 49 31.70 9.19 -0.16
C PRO A 49 30.51 10.00 0.37
N ALA A 50 29.51 10.23 -0.48
CA ALA A 50 28.24 10.81 -0.03
C ALA A 50 27.84 10.11 1.27
N PRO A 51 27.41 10.85 2.31
CA PRO A 51 27.18 10.25 3.62
C PRO A 51 26.26 9.05 3.45
N ALA A 52 26.80 7.86 3.74
CA ALA A 52 26.01 6.65 3.79
C ALA A 52 24.92 6.91 4.83
N ARG A 53 23.69 7.09 4.36
CA ARG A 53 22.53 7.40 5.21
C ARG A 53 22.44 6.31 6.26
N ALA A 54 22.70 6.66 7.51
CA ALA A 54 22.75 5.71 8.61
C ALA A 54 21.37 5.03 8.70
N ALA A 55 21.35 3.70 8.56
CA ALA A 55 20.17 2.90 8.81
C ALA A 55 19.78 3.07 10.27
N GLY A 56 18.77 3.92 10.53
CA GLY A 56 18.27 4.19 11.89
C GLY A 56 17.97 5.66 12.21
N GLU A 57 18.29 6.60 11.33
CA GLU A 57 17.88 8.00 11.50
C GLU A 57 16.46 8.16 10.95
N THR A 58 15.45 8.19 11.84
CA THR A 58 14.11 8.66 11.47
C THR A 58 14.24 10.14 11.18
N ASP A 59 14.52 10.40 9.93
CA ASP A 59 14.62 11.72 9.36
C ASP A 59 13.25 12.38 9.49
N ASP A 60 13.07 13.21 10.52
CA ASP A 60 11.88 14.05 10.72
C ASP A 60 11.68 15.09 9.58
N ARG A 61 12.49 15.01 8.51
CA ARG A 61 12.30 15.79 7.29
C ARG A 61 11.00 15.38 6.60
N HIS A 62 9.99 16.24 6.74
CA HIS A 62 8.87 16.29 5.81
C HIS A 62 9.42 16.53 4.40
N LEU A 63 9.26 15.54 3.51
CA LEU A 63 9.61 15.67 2.10
C LEU A 63 8.81 16.81 1.47
N SER A 64 9.48 17.69 0.74
CA SER A 64 8.79 18.62 -0.17
C SER A 64 8.00 17.84 -1.23
N ALA A 65 7.01 18.48 -1.84
CA ALA A 65 6.21 17.84 -2.89
C ALA A 65 7.07 17.34 -4.06
N SER A 66 8.13 18.07 -4.43
CA SER A 66 9.07 17.66 -5.48
C SER A 66 9.93 16.47 -5.09
N GLU A 67 10.44 16.43 -3.85
CA GLU A 67 11.24 15.30 -3.36
C GLU A 67 10.38 14.03 -3.28
N ARG A 68 9.16 14.16 -2.75
CA ARG A 68 8.18 13.08 -2.68
C ARG A 68 7.88 12.50 -4.07
N LYS A 69 7.64 13.36 -5.06
CA LYS A 69 7.38 12.94 -6.44
C LYS A 69 8.58 12.22 -7.05
N ALA A 70 9.79 12.71 -6.79
CA ALA A 70 11.02 12.06 -7.25
C ALA A 70 11.23 10.69 -6.60
N GLU A 71 10.99 10.57 -5.29
CA GLU A 71 11.05 9.29 -4.58
C GLU A 71 10.03 8.29 -5.11
N LEU A 72 8.76 8.71 -5.26
CA LEU A 72 7.71 7.87 -5.84
C LEU A 72 8.08 7.40 -7.25
N SER A 73 8.59 8.30 -8.11
CA SER A 73 9.05 7.92 -9.45
C SER A 73 10.10 6.81 -9.40
N ARG A 74 11.12 6.96 -8.55
CA ARG A 74 12.16 5.94 -8.36
C ARG A 74 11.57 4.62 -7.87
N PHE A 75 10.68 4.68 -6.88
CA PHE A 75 10.05 3.46 -6.35
C PHE A 75 9.20 2.74 -7.39
N TYR A 76 8.50 3.45 -8.29
CA TYR A 76 7.75 2.80 -9.36
C TYR A 76 8.67 2.07 -10.35
N ASP A 77 9.86 2.61 -10.64
CA ASP A 77 10.83 1.94 -11.49
C ASP A 77 11.41 0.70 -10.79
N GLU A 78 11.82 0.83 -9.52
CA GLU A 78 12.28 -0.30 -8.71
C GLU A 78 11.21 -1.40 -8.56
N LEU A 79 9.94 -1.02 -8.41
CA LEU A 79 8.83 -1.97 -8.24
C LEU A 79 8.62 -2.83 -9.49
N LYS A 80 8.81 -2.25 -10.67
CA LYS A 80 8.77 -2.95 -11.95
C LYS A 80 9.98 -3.87 -12.13
N ASP A 81 11.14 -3.42 -11.67
CA ASP A 81 12.40 -4.15 -11.82
C ASP A 81 12.60 -5.24 -10.77
N ALA A 82 11.84 -5.22 -9.67
CA ALA A 82 11.88 -6.23 -8.62
C ALA A 82 11.79 -7.64 -9.20
N LYS A 83 12.54 -8.59 -8.63
CA LYS A 83 12.62 -9.98 -9.12
C LYS A 83 11.84 -10.96 -8.28
N THR A 84 11.44 -10.55 -7.08
CA THR A 84 10.73 -11.40 -6.12
C THR A 84 9.56 -10.65 -5.48
N GLU A 85 8.57 -11.40 -5.04
CA GLU A 85 7.41 -10.85 -4.32
C GLU A 85 7.83 -10.17 -3.00
N MET A 86 8.88 -10.69 -2.35
CA MET A 86 9.45 -10.06 -1.15
C MET A 86 10.03 -8.67 -1.45
N GLU A 87 10.79 -8.54 -2.54
CA GLU A 87 11.36 -7.26 -2.98
C GLU A 87 10.25 -6.27 -3.38
N GLY A 88 9.27 -6.74 -4.17
CA GLY A 88 8.10 -5.96 -4.55
C GLY A 88 7.34 -5.42 -3.35
N ARG A 89 7.03 -6.28 -2.37
CA ARG A 89 6.37 -5.87 -1.11
C ARG A 89 7.18 -4.85 -0.32
N ARG A 90 8.51 -4.99 -0.28
CA ARG A 90 9.38 -4.02 0.41
C ARG A 90 9.25 -2.64 -0.22
N ILE A 91 9.26 -2.56 -1.56
CA ILE A 91 9.15 -1.29 -2.30
C ILE A 91 7.74 -0.73 -2.19
N GLU A 92 6.71 -1.57 -2.30
CA GLU A 92 5.31 -1.19 -2.07
C GLU A 92 5.15 -0.52 -0.70
N ASN A 93 5.76 -1.10 0.36
CA ASN A 93 5.71 -0.52 1.70
C ASN A 93 6.39 0.87 1.77
N LEU A 94 7.44 1.12 0.99
CA LEU A 94 8.06 2.45 0.92
C LEU A 94 7.13 3.45 0.23
N ILE A 95 6.45 3.04 -0.85
CA ILE A 95 5.45 3.89 -1.51
C ILE A 95 4.32 4.25 -0.55
N TRP A 96 3.79 3.28 0.20
CA TRP A 96 2.80 3.54 1.24
C TRP A 96 3.29 4.52 2.30
N GLN A 97 4.53 4.37 2.79
CA GLN A 97 5.11 5.33 3.73
C GLN A 97 5.16 6.74 3.13
N THR A 98 5.59 6.86 1.87
CA THR A 98 5.67 8.15 1.17
C THR A 98 4.30 8.78 0.93
N TRP A 99 3.25 8.00 0.64
CA TRP A 99 1.88 8.51 0.56
C TRP A 99 1.31 8.90 1.93
N MET A 100 1.65 8.17 3.00
CA MET A 100 1.11 8.40 4.35
C MET A 100 1.70 9.61 5.08
N ILE A 101 2.81 10.18 4.60
CA ILE A 101 3.36 11.41 5.15
C ILE A 101 2.47 12.58 4.71
N GLY A 102 1.78 13.25 5.61
CA GLY A 102 1.00 14.44 5.27
C GLY A 102 1.88 15.62 4.79
N PRO A 103 1.29 16.68 4.22
CA PRO A 103 2.01 17.91 3.86
C PRO A 103 2.51 18.69 5.09
N SER A 104 2.03 18.37 6.29
CA SER A 104 2.53 18.91 7.55
C SER A 104 2.42 17.88 8.69
N PRO A 105 3.15 18.04 9.81
CA PRO A 105 3.05 17.15 10.95
C PRO A 105 1.63 17.05 11.51
N ALA A 106 0.89 18.18 11.50
CA ALA A 106 -0.50 18.24 11.95
C ALA A 106 -1.42 17.37 11.07
N ILE A 107 -1.27 17.46 9.74
CA ILE A 107 -2.06 16.63 8.82
C ILE A 107 -1.68 15.15 8.95
N SER A 108 -0.38 14.83 9.10
CA SER A 108 0.07 13.46 9.36
C SER A 108 -0.57 12.91 10.64
N GLN A 109 -0.64 13.70 11.71
CA GLN A 109 -1.28 13.30 12.96
C GLN A 109 -2.78 13.05 12.79
N MET A 110 -3.48 13.95 12.10
CA MET A 110 -4.91 13.78 11.81
C MET A 110 -5.17 12.51 11.00
N MET A 111 -4.33 12.21 10.00
CA MET A 111 -4.43 10.94 9.27
C MET A 111 -4.30 9.72 10.17
N GLN A 112 -3.33 9.70 11.09
CA GLN A 112 -3.19 8.59 12.05
C GLN A 112 -4.41 8.46 12.96
N GLN A 113 -5.03 9.57 13.35
CA GLN A 113 -6.28 9.57 14.13
C GLN A 113 -7.45 9.01 13.32
N ALA A 114 -7.62 9.42 12.06
CA ALA A 114 -8.65 8.90 11.16
C ALA A 114 -8.50 7.38 10.95
N LEU A 115 -7.28 6.91 10.68
CA LEU A 115 -6.98 5.48 10.54
C LEU A 115 -7.29 4.69 11.82
N THR A 116 -6.99 5.28 12.98
CA THR A 116 -7.31 4.67 14.28
C THR A 116 -8.81 4.57 14.50
N ALA A 117 -9.56 5.64 14.22
CA ALA A 117 -11.02 5.66 14.32
C ALA A 117 -11.65 4.61 13.37
N ARG A 118 -11.23 4.58 12.10
CA ARG A 118 -11.68 3.57 11.12
C ARG A 118 -11.41 2.15 11.59
N ARG A 119 -10.25 1.89 12.17
CA ARG A 119 -9.86 0.55 12.67
C ARG A 119 -10.73 0.06 13.81
N VAL A 120 -11.20 0.95 14.69
CA VAL A 120 -12.14 0.60 15.77
C VAL A 120 -13.61 0.73 15.36
N ALA A 121 -13.88 0.82 14.05
CA ALA A 121 -15.19 0.98 13.44
C ALA A 121 -15.96 2.24 13.88
N ASP A 122 -15.27 3.26 14.38
CA ASP A 122 -15.82 4.59 14.63
C ASP A 122 -15.81 5.38 13.31
N TYR A 123 -16.71 5.00 12.40
CA TYR A 123 -16.75 5.54 11.04
C TYR A 123 -17.19 6.99 10.98
N ASP A 124 -18.06 7.44 11.88
CA ASP A 124 -18.50 8.84 11.94
C ASP A 124 -17.33 9.76 12.31
N LYS A 125 -16.54 9.37 13.31
CA LYS A 125 -15.32 10.11 13.67
C LYS A 125 -14.28 10.06 12.57
N ALA A 126 -14.06 8.90 11.95
CA ALA A 126 -13.12 8.78 10.84
C ALA A 126 -13.52 9.69 9.67
N THR A 127 -14.81 9.76 9.35
CA THR A 127 -15.36 10.64 8.30
C THR A 127 -15.09 12.10 8.63
N ALA A 128 -15.46 12.55 9.83
CA ALA A 128 -15.26 13.93 10.25
C ALA A 128 -13.78 14.37 10.21
N ILE A 129 -12.87 13.48 10.63
CA ILE A 129 -11.43 13.78 10.57
C ILE A 129 -10.93 13.85 9.13
N LEU A 130 -11.32 12.90 8.28
CA LEU A 130 -10.90 12.89 6.86
C LEU A 130 -11.45 14.09 6.09
N ASP A 131 -12.68 14.52 6.38
CA ASP A 131 -13.25 15.73 5.81
C ASP A 131 -12.46 16.98 6.22
N ASP A 132 -12.02 17.09 7.49
CA ASP A 132 -11.16 18.20 7.94
C ASP A 132 -9.76 18.12 7.32
N VAL A 133 -9.18 16.92 7.16
CA VAL A 133 -7.91 16.76 6.43
C VAL A 133 -8.04 17.23 4.98
N ILE A 134 -9.10 16.79 4.28
CA ILE A 134 -9.34 17.15 2.88
C ILE A 134 -9.58 18.65 2.74
N ALA A 135 -10.32 19.27 3.67
CA ALA A 135 -10.55 20.72 3.65
C ALA A 135 -9.25 21.53 3.81
N ARG A 136 -8.29 21.04 4.61
CA ARG A 136 -7.01 21.70 4.87
C ARG A 136 -5.93 21.38 3.84
N ALA A 137 -6.00 20.21 3.22
CA ALA A 137 -5.02 19.70 2.27
C ALA A 137 -5.71 19.02 1.07
N PRO A 138 -6.41 19.78 0.21
CA PRO A 138 -7.22 19.22 -0.88
C PRO A 138 -6.40 18.57 -2.01
N ASP A 139 -5.09 18.79 -2.02
CA ASP A 139 -4.10 18.21 -2.92
C ASP A 139 -3.42 16.95 -2.35
N TYR A 140 -3.75 16.56 -1.12
CA TYR A 140 -3.19 15.37 -0.49
C TYR A 140 -3.97 14.11 -0.88
N ALA A 141 -3.53 13.47 -1.97
CA ALA A 141 -4.19 12.32 -2.59
C ALA A 141 -4.56 11.18 -1.62
N GLU A 142 -3.67 10.85 -0.67
CA GLU A 142 -3.92 9.76 0.28
C GLU A 142 -5.13 10.00 1.19
N ALA A 143 -5.45 11.26 1.52
CA ALA A 143 -6.64 11.57 2.32
C ALA A 143 -7.94 11.19 1.57
N TRP A 144 -7.99 11.48 0.28
CA TRP A 144 -9.09 11.07 -0.60
C TRP A 144 -9.17 9.54 -0.70
N ASN A 145 -8.03 8.85 -0.86
CA ASN A 145 -7.98 7.38 -0.89
C ASN A 145 -8.49 6.74 0.42
N GLN A 146 -8.13 7.30 1.57
CA GLN A 146 -8.63 6.83 2.87
C GLN A 146 -10.12 7.08 3.04
N ARG A 147 -10.66 8.20 2.55
CA ARG A 147 -12.11 8.45 2.57
C ARG A 147 -12.85 7.55 1.60
N ALA A 148 -12.31 7.30 0.40
CA ALA A 148 -12.85 6.31 -0.53
C ALA A 148 -12.96 4.93 0.12
N THR A 149 -11.91 4.49 0.82
CA THR A 149 -11.91 3.22 1.57
C THR A 149 -12.99 3.23 2.66
N LEU A 150 -13.14 4.33 3.40
CA LEU A 150 -14.15 4.46 4.45
C LEU A 150 -15.57 4.40 3.88
N ARG A 151 -15.85 5.14 2.80
CA ARG A 151 -17.14 5.14 2.09
C ARG A 151 -17.49 3.75 1.56
N PHE A 152 -16.51 3.03 1.01
CA PHE A 152 -16.70 1.63 0.62
C PHE A 152 -17.12 0.74 1.81
N LEU A 153 -16.47 0.89 2.97
CA LEU A 153 -16.83 0.14 4.19
C LEU A 153 -18.23 0.49 4.70
N GLN A 154 -18.68 1.73 4.48
CA GLN A 154 -20.03 2.20 4.80
C GLN A 154 -21.08 1.81 3.73
N GLY A 155 -20.65 1.22 2.61
CA GLY A 155 -21.53 0.83 1.50
C GLY A 155 -21.84 1.95 0.49
N ASP A 156 -21.24 3.13 0.65
CA ASP A 156 -21.32 4.23 -0.30
C ASP A 156 -20.31 4.00 -1.44
N LEU A 157 -20.71 3.15 -2.40
CA LEU A 157 -19.85 2.75 -3.52
C LEU A 157 -19.62 3.89 -4.52
N ASP A 158 -20.64 4.71 -4.77
CA ASP A 158 -20.55 5.80 -5.74
C ASP A 158 -19.72 6.95 -5.19
N GLY A 159 -19.94 7.35 -3.93
CA GLY A 159 -19.09 8.35 -3.27
C GLY A 159 -17.64 7.85 -3.08
N SER A 160 -17.42 6.54 -2.97
CA SER A 160 -16.07 5.96 -2.98
C SER A 160 -15.39 6.12 -4.36
N LEU A 161 -16.12 5.89 -5.45
CA LEU A 161 -15.61 6.09 -6.81
C LEU A 161 -15.31 7.56 -7.10
N GLU A 162 -16.14 8.50 -6.64
CA GLU A 162 -15.88 9.94 -6.75
C GLU A 162 -14.57 10.35 -6.05
N ASP A 163 -14.34 9.84 -4.85
CA ASP A 163 -13.09 10.10 -4.12
C ASP A 163 -11.89 9.48 -4.84
N ILE A 164 -12.03 8.29 -5.42
CA ILE A 164 -10.97 7.67 -6.23
C ILE A 164 -10.68 8.50 -7.48
N ASP A 165 -11.69 9.02 -8.17
CA ASP A 165 -11.47 9.87 -9.33
C ASP A 165 -10.64 11.10 -8.94
N ARG A 166 -10.87 11.66 -7.75
CA ARG A 166 -10.02 12.73 -7.19
C ARG A 166 -8.59 12.27 -6.88
N VAL A 167 -8.40 11.06 -6.37
CA VAL A 167 -7.05 10.47 -6.21
C VAL A 167 -6.34 10.39 -7.57
N MET A 168 -7.03 9.96 -8.61
CA MET A 168 -6.46 9.78 -9.95
C MET A 168 -6.06 11.10 -10.62
N GLU A 169 -6.74 12.20 -10.31
CA GLU A 169 -6.34 13.55 -10.74
C GLU A 169 -5.03 14.01 -10.07
N LEU A 170 -4.84 13.65 -8.80
CA LEU A 170 -3.71 14.11 -7.98
C LEU A 170 -2.47 13.21 -8.12
N GLU A 171 -2.69 11.89 -8.14
CA GLU A 171 -1.65 10.86 -8.24
C GLU A 171 -2.10 9.76 -9.23
N PRO A 172 -1.87 9.95 -10.54
CA PRO A 172 -2.30 9.00 -11.56
C PRO A 172 -1.69 7.59 -11.43
N LYS A 173 -0.59 7.44 -10.68
CA LYS A 173 0.05 6.13 -10.43
C LYS A 173 -0.35 5.52 -9.07
N HIS A 174 -1.44 5.98 -8.45
CA HIS A 174 -1.92 5.45 -7.17
C HIS A 174 -2.53 4.05 -7.33
N PHE A 175 -1.68 3.02 -7.38
CA PHE A 175 -2.10 1.65 -7.65
C PHE A 175 -3.13 1.11 -6.65
N ALA A 176 -3.11 1.58 -5.40
CA ALA A 176 -4.09 1.16 -4.39
C ALA A 176 -5.51 1.70 -4.67
N ALA A 177 -5.63 2.92 -5.21
CA ALA A 177 -6.92 3.52 -5.56
C ALA A 177 -7.47 2.89 -6.86
N LEU A 178 -6.60 2.62 -7.84
CA LEU A 178 -6.97 1.84 -9.04
C LEU A 178 -7.43 0.42 -8.69
N SER A 179 -6.74 -0.24 -7.76
CA SER A 179 -7.15 -1.55 -7.23
C SER A 179 -8.51 -1.46 -6.54
N GLY A 180 -8.68 -0.48 -5.64
CA GLY A 180 -9.96 -0.18 -4.98
C GLY A 180 -11.10 0.05 -5.99
N ARG A 181 -10.86 0.83 -7.05
CA ARG A 181 -11.81 1.03 -8.14
C ARG A 181 -12.21 -0.28 -8.80
N GLY A 182 -11.23 -1.13 -9.08
CA GLY A 182 -11.46 -2.48 -9.60
C GLY A 182 -12.39 -3.30 -8.71
N LEU A 183 -12.12 -3.33 -7.40
CA LEU A 183 -12.92 -4.07 -6.42
C LEU A 183 -14.35 -3.51 -6.29
N ILE A 184 -14.51 -2.19 -6.25
CA ILE A 184 -15.83 -1.54 -6.21
C ILE A 184 -16.63 -1.87 -7.47
N LEU A 185 -16.00 -1.81 -8.64
CA LEU A 185 -16.65 -2.15 -9.91
C LEU A 185 -17.02 -3.63 -10.00
N LEU A 186 -16.23 -4.54 -9.44
CA LEU A 186 -16.61 -5.95 -9.29
C LEU A 186 -17.84 -6.10 -8.40
N HIS A 187 -17.87 -5.38 -7.27
CA HIS A 187 -19.02 -5.37 -6.36
C HIS A 187 -20.30 -4.86 -7.05
N GLN A 188 -20.17 -3.88 -7.95
CA GLN A 188 -21.27 -3.39 -8.79
C GLN A 188 -21.60 -4.29 -10.01
N GLY A 189 -20.93 -5.43 -10.19
CA GLY A 189 -21.12 -6.31 -11.36
C GLY A 189 -20.56 -5.75 -12.68
N ARG A 190 -19.78 -4.67 -12.64
CA ARG A 190 -19.19 -3.97 -13.80
C ARG A 190 -17.84 -4.58 -14.18
N THR A 191 -17.80 -5.90 -14.37
CA THR A 191 -16.58 -6.72 -14.50
C THR A 191 -15.59 -6.22 -15.57
N ARG A 192 -16.08 -5.81 -16.75
CA ARG A 192 -15.19 -5.32 -17.82
C ARG A 192 -14.41 -4.07 -17.40
N LEU A 193 -15.09 -3.14 -16.72
CA LEU A 193 -14.46 -1.91 -16.22
C LEU A 193 -13.52 -2.22 -15.05
N ALA A 194 -13.91 -3.16 -14.18
CA ALA A 194 -13.06 -3.62 -13.10
C ALA A 194 -11.73 -4.20 -13.61
N HIS A 195 -11.77 -5.11 -14.58
CA HIS A 195 -10.56 -5.70 -15.15
C HIS A 195 -9.68 -4.65 -15.84
N LYS A 196 -10.27 -3.57 -16.39
CA LYS A 196 -9.48 -2.45 -16.92
C LYS A 196 -8.72 -1.75 -15.78
N ALA A 197 -9.40 -1.35 -14.72
CA ALA A 197 -8.78 -0.67 -13.57
C ALA A 197 -7.71 -1.54 -12.89
N LEU A 198 -7.98 -2.84 -12.72
CA LEU A 198 -7.02 -3.79 -12.16
C LEU A 198 -5.79 -3.97 -13.05
N ARG A 199 -5.93 -3.97 -14.38
CA ARG A 199 -4.78 -3.98 -15.29
C ARG A 199 -3.94 -2.72 -15.18
N GLU A 200 -4.58 -1.56 -15.07
CA GLU A 200 -3.88 -0.29 -14.84
C GLU A 200 -3.10 -0.31 -13.51
N ALA A 201 -3.70 -0.86 -12.44
CA ALA A 201 -3.02 -1.05 -11.16
C ALA A 201 -1.81 -1.99 -11.25
N VAL A 202 -1.97 -3.15 -11.90
CA VAL A 202 -0.92 -4.17 -12.05
C VAL A 202 0.22 -3.68 -12.96
N ALA A 203 -0.07 -2.85 -13.96
CA ALA A 203 0.95 -2.22 -14.79
C ALA A 203 1.87 -1.27 -13.99
N ILE A 204 1.39 -0.74 -12.85
CA ILE A 204 2.19 0.09 -11.94
C ILE A 204 2.86 -0.78 -10.88
N ASN A 205 2.10 -1.69 -10.25
CA ASN A 205 2.60 -2.62 -9.24
C ASN A 205 2.31 -4.08 -9.67
N PRO A 206 3.27 -4.76 -10.32
CA PRO A 206 3.11 -6.16 -10.72
C PRO A 206 2.93 -7.15 -9.55
N TRP A 207 3.17 -6.71 -8.31
CA TRP A 207 3.14 -7.55 -7.11
C TRP A 207 1.84 -7.45 -6.32
N LEU A 208 0.85 -6.71 -6.83
CA LEU A 208 -0.50 -6.65 -6.24
C LEU A 208 -1.14 -8.03 -6.18
N ARG A 209 -1.82 -8.34 -5.08
CA ARG A 209 -2.57 -9.60 -4.92
C ARG A 209 -3.79 -9.67 -5.83
N GLU A 210 -4.42 -8.52 -6.07
CA GLU A 210 -5.61 -8.37 -6.91
C GLU A 210 -5.34 -8.71 -8.39
N ARG A 211 -4.07 -8.87 -8.77
CA ARG A 211 -3.70 -9.48 -10.05
C ARG A 211 -4.39 -10.83 -10.29
N SER A 212 -4.65 -11.58 -9.22
CA SER A 212 -5.30 -12.91 -9.29
C SER A 212 -6.77 -12.83 -9.69
N LEU A 213 -7.37 -11.64 -9.62
CA LEU A 213 -8.74 -11.38 -10.07
C LEU A 213 -8.82 -11.09 -11.58
N LEU A 214 -7.68 -10.96 -12.27
CA LEU A 214 -7.64 -10.81 -13.71
C LEU A 214 -7.75 -12.19 -14.38
N PRO A 215 -8.50 -12.29 -15.49
CA PRO A 215 -8.48 -13.51 -16.28
C PRO A 215 -7.08 -13.75 -16.84
N ALA A 216 -6.68 -15.01 -16.96
CA ALA A 216 -5.47 -15.38 -17.69
C ALA A 216 -5.57 -14.78 -19.10
N THR A 217 -4.62 -13.91 -19.47
CA THR A 217 -4.50 -13.45 -20.83
C THR A 217 -3.83 -14.56 -21.66
N PRO A 218 -4.15 -14.71 -22.95
CA PRO A 218 -3.40 -15.60 -23.85
C PRO A 218 -1.90 -15.29 -23.87
N ASP A 219 -1.52 -14.04 -23.58
CA ASP A 219 -0.15 -13.52 -23.69
C ASP A 219 0.62 -13.49 -22.35
N GLY A 220 0.08 -14.05 -21.27
CA GLY A 220 0.87 -14.38 -20.07
C GLY A 220 1.39 -13.18 -19.27
N ASP A 221 0.53 -12.28 -18.81
CA ASP A 221 0.91 -11.24 -17.83
C ASP A 221 0.85 -11.74 -16.37
N GLY A 222 1.27 -12.99 -16.11
CA GLY A 222 1.57 -13.49 -14.76
C GLY A 222 2.76 -12.71 -14.16
N PRO A 223 2.94 -12.62 -12.83
CA PRO A 223 4.28 -12.26 -12.36
C PRO A 223 5.14 -13.43 -12.81
N ALA A 224 6.44 -13.23 -12.98
CA ALA A 224 7.33 -14.35 -13.17
C ALA A 224 7.34 -15.22 -11.90
N ASP A 225 6.34 -16.08 -11.71
CA ASP A 225 6.44 -17.19 -10.79
C ASP A 225 7.32 -18.22 -11.47
N LYS A 226 8.63 -18.02 -11.30
CA LYS A 226 9.67 -18.95 -11.72
C LYS A 226 9.88 -20.07 -10.69
N HIS A 227 8.90 -20.33 -9.81
CA HIS A 227 9.11 -21.20 -8.65
C HIS A 227 8.05 -22.28 -8.41
N ASP A 228 7.37 -22.77 -9.46
CA ASP A 228 6.56 -23.99 -9.36
C ASP A 228 7.12 -25.19 -10.14
N GLU A 229 8.45 -25.31 -10.20
CA GLU A 229 9.14 -26.59 -10.42
C GLU A 229 9.61 -27.16 -9.08
N ARG A 230 8.69 -27.65 -8.23
CA ARG A 230 9.05 -28.68 -7.25
C ARG A 230 7.89 -29.63 -6.98
N ASP A 231 8.12 -30.87 -7.43
CA ASP A 231 7.64 -32.12 -6.85
C ASP A 231 6.31 -32.70 -7.34
N THR A 232 6.28 -33.10 -8.62
CA THR A 232 5.66 -34.38 -8.98
C THR A 232 6.76 -35.39 -9.28
N GLY A 233 7.60 -35.66 -8.28
CA GLY A 233 8.43 -36.85 -8.27
C GLY A 233 7.54 -38.07 -8.17
N GLY A 234 7.24 -38.68 -9.31
CA GLY A 234 6.66 -40.01 -9.37
C GLY A 234 7.46 -40.97 -8.49
N ARG A 235 6.73 -41.75 -7.69
CA ARG A 235 7.23 -43.03 -7.22
C ARG A 235 6.11 -44.03 -7.38
N ASP A 236 6.29 -44.82 -8.43
CA ASP A 236 5.60 -46.07 -8.71
C ASP A 236 5.58 -46.96 -7.45
N ILE A 237 4.42 -47.54 -7.16
CA ILE A 237 4.25 -48.90 -6.59
C ILE A 237 3.00 -49.52 -7.19
#